data_AF-A0A497FGB8-F1
#
_entry.id   AF-A0A497FGB8-F1
#
_cell.length_a   1.000
_cell.length_b   1.000
_cell.length_c   1.000
_cell.angle_alpha   90.00
_cell.angle_beta   90.00
_cell.angle_gamma   90.00
#
_symmetry.space_group_name_H-M   'P 1'
#
loop_
_entity.id
_entity.type
_entity.pdbx_description
1 polymer ?
#
loop_
_entity_poly.entity_id
_entity_poly.type
_entity_poly.pdbx_seq_one_letter_code
_entity_poly.pdbx_strand_id
1 'polypeptide(L)'
;MCAEKIYDIYLEFSVMELWKKLLLVAVIVAAVIAAYLFWPRPQSKPELIVLTLHIEGKGSIDYNGKLRDYKPFNITLTAKPEEYWLFRYWILNGTEVIEDEELYLEVRANSTLKAVFEELPKYKLTVFLRGNGTCTLGNSTWYTRTKIEINCTPAQGWILANATLDGKSVELPVELIMDKAHSLEVFFEKIVKKEVRGKYTLRIVSNADNAIAIVNHTSYPLPYTIAVNETTLITVEGLWKLPYNGTHAWWLGWYNLTGATENETISEIFPYYKFNKTILVLNGNYTIELHYVRGLKNLPYVLKAWTLRELSPDLTKIFPKFGEKIWDCDVSIEEGYIRFYNFHKYSGWRSRFYILLEFDDGVNNATIMVWDNWPFVVKSDVYGDVVIPMRLEGQLFLELCGYDFMAYSGEKYVFSAWLEPYSGVYVTTDEHGREIVRNLTYVPVVVGLPRILECSGIPDIPYPEHGEICSCPSLKGRLGTPWNVTILPNTGHYAVYLAISFPVVDPSYEVYVRVLGVEP
;
A
#
# COMPACT_ATOMS: atom_id res chain seq x y z
N MET A 1 -7.38 42.92 151.00
CA MET A 1 -8.04 43.74 149.96
C MET A 1 -7.32 43.47 148.64
N CYS A 2 -7.62 42.45 147.84
CA CYS A 2 -8.88 41.83 147.42
C CYS A 2 -9.70 42.61 146.37
N ALA A 3 -9.16 43.66 145.74
CA ALA A 3 -9.86 44.34 144.64
C ALA A 3 -9.04 44.51 143.34
N GLU A 4 -7.72 44.68 143.40
CA GLU A 4 -6.91 44.91 142.18
C GLU A 4 -6.60 43.65 141.35
N LYS A 5 -6.60 42.45 141.96
CA LYS A 5 -6.27 41.21 141.22
C LYS A 5 -7.30 40.75 140.18
N ILE A 6 -8.50 41.34 140.15
CA ILE A 6 -9.55 40.94 139.19
C ILE A 6 -9.53 41.83 137.94
N TYR A 7 -9.09 43.08 138.05
CA TYR A 7 -9.10 44.02 136.93
C TYR A 7 -7.97 43.73 135.93
N ASP A 8 -6.79 43.32 136.42
CA ASP A 8 -5.66 42.94 135.55
C ASP A 8 -5.96 41.69 134.71
N ILE A 9 -6.69 40.72 135.26
CA ILE A 9 -7.06 39.50 134.52
C ILE A 9 -8.10 39.80 133.42
N TYR A 10 -9.02 40.73 133.65
CA TYR A 10 -10.03 41.10 132.66
C TYR A 10 -9.44 41.90 131.49
N LEU A 11 -8.45 42.76 131.78
CA LEU A 11 -7.71 43.51 130.75
C LEU A 11 -6.84 42.59 129.90
N GLU A 12 -6.14 41.63 130.52
CA GLU A 12 -5.33 40.64 129.78
C GLU A 12 -6.20 39.74 128.88
N PHE A 13 -7.38 39.32 129.34
CA PHE A 13 -8.26 38.47 128.53
C PHE A 13 -8.87 39.23 127.34
N SER A 14 -9.27 40.49 127.54
CA SER A 14 -9.82 41.34 126.48
C SER A 14 -8.77 41.68 125.41
N VAL A 15 -7.54 41.97 125.82
CA VAL A 15 -6.41 42.21 124.91
C VAL A 15 -6.09 40.96 124.09
N MET A 16 -6.04 39.79 124.74
CA MET A 16 -5.74 38.53 124.06
C MET A 16 -6.82 38.12 123.02
N GLU A 17 -8.08 38.49 123.26
CA GLU A 17 -9.19 38.24 122.32
C GLU A 17 -9.16 39.21 121.12
N LEU A 18 -8.67 40.44 121.31
CA LEU A 18 -8.41 41.41 120.25
C LEU A 18 -7.25 40.93 119.33
N TRP A 19 -6.18 40.38 119.91
CA TRP A 19 -5.04 39.83 119.15
C TRP A 19 -5.44 38.64 118.28
N LYS A 20 -6.33 37.76 118.75
CA LYS A 20 -6.85 36.65 117.94
C LYS A 20 -7.65 37.15 116.74
N LYS A 21 -8.48 38.19 116.91
CA LYS A 21 -9.23 38.81 115.80
C LYS A 21 -8.30 39.50 114.81
N LEU A 22 -7.29 40.23 115.28
CA LEU A 22 -6.29 40.87 114.41
C LEU A 22 -5.47 39.84 113.63
N LEU A 23 -5.07 38.73 114.25
CA LEU A 23 -4.34 37.66 113.58
C LEU A 23 -5.21 36.96 112.52
N LEU A 24 -6.50 36.73 112.80
CA LEU A 24 -7.45 36.19 111.82
C LEU A 24 -7.61 37.13 110.62
N VAL A 25 -7.75 38.43 110.85
CA VAL A 25 -7.84 39.44 109.78
C VAL A 25 -6.55 39.47 108.96
N ALA A 26 -5.38 39.42 109.60
CA ALA A 26 -4.09 39.37 108.89
C ALA A 26 -3.96 38.12 108.01
N VAL A 27 -4.40 36.95 108.49
CA VAL A 27 -4.41 35.70 107.70
C VAL A 27 -5.39 35.79 106.53
N ILE A 28 -6.59 36.35 106.73
CA ILE A 28 -7.57 36.54 105.65
C ILE A 28 -7.03 37.51 104.59
N VAL A 29 -6.44 38.64 105.01
CA VAL A 29 -5.83 39.60 104.08
C VAL A 29 -4.68 38.97 103.32
N ALA A 30 -3.81 38.21 103.99
CA ALA A 30 -2.74 37.48 103.33
C ALA A 30 -3.28 36.43 102.34
N ALA A 31 -4.37 35.73 102.68
CA ALA A 31 -5.03 34.77 101.81
C ALA A 31 -5.69 35.45 100.59
N VAL A 32 -6.29 36.63 100.75
CA VAL A 32 -6.88 37.41 99.65
C VAL A 32 -5.79 37.98 98.74
N ILE A 33 -4.68 38.47 99.30
CA ILE A 33 -3.53 38.93 98.52
C ILE A 33 -2.91 37.76 97.75
N ALA A 34 -2.74 36.60 98.39
CA ALA A 34 -2.29 35.40 97.71
C ALA A 34 -3.28 34.98 96.61
N ALA A 35 -4.58 34.95 96.87
CA ALA A 35 -5.59 34.63 95.87
C ALA A 35 -5.59 35.62 94.69
N TYR A 36 -5.35 36.91 94.94
CA TYR A 36 -5.24 37.92 93.90
C TYR A 36 -3.96 37.79 93.07
N LEU A 37 -2.82 37.52 93.71
CA LEU A 37 -1.53 37.33 93.03
C LEU A 37 -1.47 36.00 92.26
N PHE A 38 -2.15 34.97 92.74
CA PHE A 38 -2.22 33.65 92.11
C PHE A 38 -3.47 33.44 91.24
N TRP A 39 -4.33 34.46 91.04
CA TRP A 39 -5.44 34.37 90.10
C TRP A 39 -4.87 34.39 88.66
N PRO A 40 -5.02 33.32 87.87
CA PRO A 40 -4.50 33.29 86.51
C PRO A 40 -5.21 34.36 85.69
N ARG A 41 -4.45 35.31 85.12
CA ARG A 41 -5.01 36.30 84.19
C ARG A 41 -5.56 35.55 82.96
N PRO A 42 -6.78 35.85 82.49
CA PRO A 42 -7.29 35.24 81.26
C PRO A 42 -6.36 35.62 80.10
N GLN A 43 -5.74 34.62 79.47
CA GLN A 43 -5.00 34.83 78.23
C GLN A 43 -6.00 35.16 77.11
N SER A 44 -5.72 36.20 76.33
CA SER A 44 -6.45 36.51 75.11
C SER A 44 -6.38 35.31 74.17
N LYS A 45 -7.53 34.74 73.81
CA LYS A 45 -7.63 33.64 72.84
C LYS A 45 -7.02 34.10 71.51
N PRO A 46 -6.09 33.34 70.90
CA PRO A 46 -5.47 33.76 69.65
C PRO A 46 -6.51 33.83 68.53
N GLU A 47 -6.45 34.89 67.72
CA GLU A 47 -7.30 35.11 66.55
C GLU A 47 -6.82 34.23 65.39
N LEU A 48 -7.74 33.57 64.69
CA LEU A 48 -7.41 32.66 63.59
C LEU A 48 -7.19 33.47 62.30
N ILE A 49 -6.02 33.31 61.68
CA ILE A 49 -5.68 33.88 60.37
C ILE A 49 -6.12 32.91 59.28
N VAL A 50 -6.87 33.38 58.29
CA VAL A 50 -7.43 32.56 57.20
C VAL A 50 -7.12 33.19 55.83
N LEU A 51 -6.62 32.37 54.91
CA LEU A 51 -6.52 32.68 53.48
C LEU A 51 -7.72 32.06 52.75
N THR A 52 -8.53 32.89 52.10
CA THR A 52 -9.66 32.43 51.27
C THR A 52 -9.28 32.45 49.80
N LEU A 53 -9.49 31.35 49.09
CA LEU A 53 -9.19 31.21 47.66
C LEU A 53 -10.47 31.34 46.82
N HIS A 54 -10.38 32.10 45.74
CA HIS A 54 -11.41 32.23 44.72
C HIS A 54 -10.84 31.96 43.33
N ILE A 55 -11.70 31.49 42.43
CA ILE A 55 -11.37 31.24 41.02
C ILE A 55 -12.37 32.01 40.17
N GLU A 56 -11.87 32.77 39.21
CA GLU A 56 -12.63 33.36 38.10
C GLU A 56 -12.17 32.74 36.79
N GLY A 57 -13.12 32.32 35.96
CA GLY A 57 -12.84 31.48 34.80
C GLY A 57 -12.77 30.00 35.16
N LYS A 58 -12.06 29.21 34.34
CA LYS A 58 -11.89 27.77 34.56
C LYS A 58 -10.44 27.37 34.76
N GLY A 59 -10.20 26.69 35.86
CA GLY A 59 -8.90 26.22 36.29
C GLY A 59 -8.97 25.73 37.73
N SER A 60 -7.82 25.42 38.29
CA SER A 60 -7.66 24.99 39.67
C SER A 60 -6.47 25.70 40.31
N ILE A 61 -6.47 25.74 41.64
CA ILE A 61 -5.36 26.25 42.43
C ILE A 61 -4.81 25.08 43.23
N ASP A 62 -3.59 24.67 42.92
CA ASP A 62 -2.84 23.78 43.79
C ASP A 62 -2.11 24.61 44.84
N TYR A 63 -2.00 24.07 46.05
CA TYR A 63 -1.28 24.75 47.11
C TYR A 63 -0.52 23.78 48.01
N ASN A 64 0.64 24.22 48.48
CA ASN A 64 1.46 23.51 49.44
C ASN A 64 1.64 24.38 50.69
N GLY A 65 0.93 24.02 51.76
CA GLY A 65 0.93 24.76 53.02
C GLY A 65 -0.42 24.70 53.71
N LYS A 66 -0.56 25.48 54.79
CA LYS A 66 -1.83 25.64 55.51
C LYS A 66 -2.61 26.82 54.91
N LEU A 67 -3.94 26.73 54.91
CA LEU A 67 -4.82 27.87 54.59
C LEU A 67 -5.29 28.64 55.81
N ARG A 68 -5.02 28.12 57.02
CA ARG A 68 -5.40 28.76 58.28
C ARG A 68 -4.44 28.38 59.40
N ASP A 69 -4.07 29.35 60.24
CA ASP A 69 -3.26 29.12 61.44
C ASP A 69 -3.45 30.28 62.45
N TYR A 70 -2.99 30.10 63.68
CA TYR A 70 -3.01 31.12 64.75
C TYR A 70 -1.72 31.97 64.78
N LYS A 71 -0.77 31.69 63.89
CA LYS A 71 0.48 32.44 63.69
C LYS A 71 0.67 32.70 62.18
N PRO A 72 1.45 33.71 61.78
CA PRO A 72 1.82 33.89 60.38
C PRO A 72 2.41 32.62 59.77
N PHE A 73 2.02 32.32 58.54
CA PHE A 73 2.43 31.12 57.81
C PHE A 73 2.73 31.44 56.35
N ASN A 74 3.56 30.59 55.73
CA ASN A 74 3.88 30.68 54.32
C ASN A 74 3.12 29.61 53.54
N ILE A 75 2.72 29.95 52.32
CA ILE A 75 2.05 29.04 51.39
C ILE A 75 2.59 29.29 49.98
N THR A 76 2.76 28.20 49.22
CA THR A 76 3.01 28.25 47.78
C THR A 76 1.73 27.86 47.06
N LEU A 77 1.32 28.65 46.07
CA LEU A 77 0.14 28.43 45.25
C LEU A 77 0.55 28.34 43.78
N THR A 78 -0.05 27.41 43.04
CA THR A 78 0.20 27.24 41.61
C THR A 78 -1.14 27.23 40.88
N ALA A 79 -1.30 28.13 39.91
CA ALA A 79 -2.47 28.15 39.06
C ALA A 79 -2.36 27.08 37.97
N LYS A 80 -3.40 26.25 37.85
CA LYS A 80 -3.49 25.22 36.81
C LYS A 80 -4.70 25.51 35.92
N PRO A 81 -4.50 26.10 34.74
CA PRO A 81 -5.59 26.35 33.81
C PRO A 81 -6.21 25.02 33.32
N GLU A 82 -7.51 25.03 33.04
CA GLU A 82 -8.18 23.93 32.34
C GLU A 82 -7.87 23.98 30.83
N GLU A 83 -8.21 22.91 30.09
CA GLU A 83 -8.06 22.89 28.63
C GLU A 83 -8.78 24.08 27.99
N TYR A 84 -8.09 24.78 27.09
CA TYR A 84 -8.54 26.01 26.43
C TYR A 84 -8.68 27.25 27.32
N TRP A 85 -8.09 27.25 28.51
CA TRP A 85 -7.95 28.43 29.36
C TRP A 85 -6.48 28.79 29.57
N LEU A 86 -6.21 30.05 29.85
CA LEU A 86 -4.88 30.54 30.23
C LEU A 86 -4.97 31.20 31.60
N PHE A 87 -4.01 30.93 32.46
CA PHE A 87 -3.81 31.73 33.66
C PHE A 87 -3.37 33.14 33.24
N ARG A 88 -3.94 34.17 33.87
CA ARG A 88 -3.59 35.56 33.60
C ARG A 88 -2.85 36.21 34.75
N TYR A 89 -3.47 36.20 35.92
CA TYR A 89 -2.90 36.77 37.13
C TYR A 89 -3.70 36.37 38.38
N TRP A 90 -3.08 36.59 39.53
CA TRP A 90 -3.71 36.57 40.84
C TRP A 90 -4.17 37.98 41.23
N ILE A 91 -5.26 38.08 41.98
CA ILE A 91 -5.66 39.29 42.69
C ILE A 91 -5.60 39.03 44.20
N LEU A 92 -4.68 39.69 44.90
CA LEU A 92 -4.58 39.65 46.36
C LEU A 92 -5.31 40.85 46.98
N ASN A 93 -6.22 40.55 47.91
CA ASN A 93 -7.02 41.51 48.68
C ASN A 93 -7.75 42.57 47.83
N GLY A 94 -8.07 42.21 46.58
CA GLY A 94 -8.86 43.03 45.66
C GLY A 94 -8.07 44.09 44.89
N THR A 95 -6.78 44.31 45.15
CA THR A 95 -6.02 45.42 44.53
C THR A 95 -4.67 45.03 43.94
N GLU A 96 -3.98 44.04 44.50
CA GLU A 96 -2.63 43.68 44.06
C GLU A 96 -2.69 42.59 42.99
N VAL A 97 -2.07 42.85 41.84
CA VAL A 97 -2.07 41.95 40.67
C VAL A 97 -0.70 41.28 40.55
N ILE A 98 -0.68 39.96 40.45
CA ILE A 98 0.55 39.17 40.38
C ILE A 98 0.45 38.21 39.18
N GLU A 99 1.37 38.33 38.22
CA GLU A 99 1.31 37.61 36.94
C GLU A 99 2.00 36.24 36.96
N ASP A 100 2.78 35.93 38.00
CA ASP A 100 3.48 34.66 38.12
C ASP A 100 2.50 33.49 38.39
N GLU A 101 2.60 32.41 37.59
CA GLU A 101 1.77 31.19 37.74
C GLU A 101 1.96 30.51 39.10
N GLU A 102 3.17 30.62 39.67
CA GLU A 102 3.52 30.16 41.00
C GLU A 102 3.73 31.35 41.94
N LEU A 103 2.93 31.41 43.00
CA LEU A 103 2.90 32.48 43.97
C LEU A 103 3.34 31.99 45.35
N TYR A 104 4.38 32.61 45.90
CA TYR A 104 4.82 32.43 47.28
C TYR A 104 4.27 33.56 48.14
N LEU A 105 3.45 33.23 49.14
CA LEU A 105 2.74 34.22 49.97
C LEU A 105 2.96 33.97 51.46
N GLU A 106 3.38 34.99 52.20
CA GLU A 106 3.35 35.02 53.67
C GLU A 106 2.03 35.64 54.15
N VAL A 107 1.19 34.86 54.82
CA VAL A 107 -0.13 35.28 55.29
C VAL A 107 -0.04 35.71 56.76
N ARG A 108 -0.16 37.03 57.01
CA ARG A 108 -0.09 37.63 58.36
C ARG A 108 -1.45 38.06 58.93
N ALA A 109 -2.47 38.17 58.09
CA ALA A 109 -3.83 38.55 58.45
C ALA A 109 -4.83 37.88 57.48
N ASN A 110 -6.13 37.99 57.76
CA ASN A 110 -7.17 37.45 56.89
C ASN A 110 -7.07 38.08 55.49
N SER A 111 -6.85 37.23 54.48
CA SER A 111 -6.63 37.66 53.11
C SER A 111 -7.50 36.86 52.14
N THR A 112 -7.83 37.47 51.01
CA THR A 112 -8.52 36.82 49.89
C THR A 112 -7.63 36.83 48.66
N LEU A 113 -7.43 35.67 48.06
CA LEU A 113 -6.65 35.51 46.84
C LEU A 113 -7.54 34.93 45.73
N LYS A 114 -7.55 35.58 44.57
CA LYS A 114 -8.37 35.18 43.43
C LYS A 114 -7.50 34.87 42.22
N ALA A 115 -7.56 33.64 41.71
CA ALA A 115 -6.95 33.28 40.43
C ALA A 115 -7.88 33.69 39.28
N VAL A 116 -7.36 34.38 38.27
CA VAL A 116 -8.11 34.77 37.08
C VAL A 116 -7.59 33.98 35.88
N PHE A 117 -8.49 33.21 35.27
CA PHE A 117 -8.25 32.48 34.03
C PHE A 117 -9.07 33.11 32.89
N GLU A 118 -8.51 33.13 31.69
CA GLU A 118 -9.17 33.64 30.47
C GLU A 118 -9.30 32.53 29.42
N GLU A 119 -10.47 32.44 28.78
CA GLU A 119 -10.72 31.45 27.71
C GLU A 119 -9.93 31.82 26.45
N LEU A 120 -9.34 30.83 25.80
CA LEU A 120 -8.67 31.01 24.52
C LEU A 120 -9.66 31.48 23.43
N PRO A 121 -9.24 32.37 22.52
CA PRO A 121 -10.10 32.83 21.44
C PRO A 121 -10.48 31.66 20.51
N LYS A 122 -11.69 31.75 19.95
CA LYS A 122 -12.22 30.83 18.95
C LYS A 122 -12.21 31.46 17.57
N TYR A 123 -11.85 30.68 16.57
CA TYR A 123 -11.87 31.08 15.17
C TYR A 123 -12.79 30.19 14.33
N LYS A 124 -13.40 30.80 13.32
CA LYS A 124 -14.34 30.12 12.42
C LYS A 124 -13.62 29.59 11.18
N LEU A 125 -13.88 28.34 10.84
CA LEU A 125 -13.62 27.78 9.52
C LEU A 125 -14.91 27.84 8.71
N THR A 126 -14.84 28.45 7.52
CA THR A 126 -15.96 28.43 6.56
C THR A 126 -15.57 27.58 5.35
N VAL A 127 -16.39 26.60 5.02
CA VAL A 127 -16.17 25.68 3.90
C VAL A 127 -17.23 25.94 2.84
N PHE A 128 -16.80 26.34 1.64
CA PHE A 128 -17.64 26.57 0.49
C PHE A 128 -17.44 25.46 -0.53
N LEU A 129 -18.51 24.73 -0.82
CA LEU A 129 -18.53 23.73 -1.89
C LEU A 129 -19.14 24.34 -3.14
N ARG A 130 -18.40 24.30 -4.25
CA ARG A 130 -18.86 24.65 -5.60
C ARG A 130 -18.97 23.35 -6.39
N GLY A 131 -20.18 22.97 -6.79
CA GLY A 131 -20.43 21.66 -7.39
C GLY A 131 -20.85 20.62 -6.35
N ASN A 132 -20.81 19.33 -6.71
CA ASN A 132 -21.31 18.24 -5.87
C ASN A 132 -20.19 17.35 -5.31
N GLY A 133 -20.11 17.30 -3.99
CA GLY A 133 -19.17 16.51 -3.22
C GLY A 133 -19.37 16.77 -1.73
N THR A 134 -18.57 16.13 -0.88
CA THR A 134 -18.61 16.30 0.57
C THR A 134 -17.20 16.58 1.10
N CYS A 135 -17.12 17.17 2.29
CA CYS A 135 -15.86 17.30 3.04
C CYS A 135 -16.02 16.66 4.41
N THR A 136 -14.90 16.25 5.02
CA THR A 136 -14.86 15.70 6.38
C THR A 136 -15.36 16.70 7.41
N LEU A 137 -15.12 18.00 7.17
CA LEU A 137 -15.55 19.10 8.02
C LEU A 137 -16.35 20.12 7.21
N GLY A 138 -17.42 20.64 7.82
CA GLY A 138 -18.17 21.79 7.33
C GLY A 138 -17.83 23.06 8.10
N ASN A 139 -18.75 24.03 8.03
CA ASN A 139 -18.65 25.26 8.82
C ASN A 139 -18.56 24.93 10.32
N SER A 140 -17.46 25.33 10.94
CA SER A 140 -17.13 24.95 12.32
C SER A 140 -16.37 26.06 13.02
N THR A 141 -16.27 25.95 14.35
CA THR A 141 -15.58 26.93 15.20
C THR A 141 -14.67 26.17 16.16
N TRP A 142 -13.42 26.60 16.25
CA TRP A 142 -12.36 25.89 16.95
C TRP A 142 -11.56 26.87 17.80
N TYR A 143 -10.96 26.39 18.90
CA TYR A 143 -10.05 27.21 19.68
C TYR A 143 -8.77 27.50 18.89
N THR A 144 -8.10 28.59 19.25
CA THR A 144 -6.81 28.90 18.64
C THR A 144 -5.80 27.78 18.85
N ARG A 145 -4.92 27.56 17.87
CA ARG A 145 -3.88 26.52 17.84
C ARG A 145 -4.41 25.08 17.68
N THR A 146 -5.71 24.86 17.57
CA THR A 146 -6.24 23.54 17.19
C THR A 146 -5.78 23.18 15.77
N LYS A 147 -5.30 21.95 15.60
CA LYS A 147 -4.97 21.34 14.31
C LYS A 147 -6.16 20.53 13.80
N ILE A 148 -6.55 20.76 12.56
CA ILE A 148 -7.64 20.05 11.89
C ILE A 148 -7.18 19.52 10.53
N GLU A 149 -7.63 18.33 10.17
CA GLU A 149 -7.38 17.72 8.87
C GLU A 149 -8.66 17.75 8.04
N ILE A 150 -8.57 18.32 6.84
CA ILE A 150 -9.72 18.46 5.94
C ILE A 150 -9.46 17.67 4.68
N ASN A 151 -10.37 16.75 4.37
CA ASN A 151 -10.40 16.03 3.10
C ASN A 151 -11.78 16.22 2.45
N CYS A 152 -11.83 16.22 1.12
CA CYS A 152 -13.08 16.34 0.39
C CYS A 152 -13.16 15.31 -0.74
N THR A 153 -14.34 14.72 -0.89
CA THR A 153 -14.60 13.65 -1.84
C THR A 153 -15.68 14.08 -2.85
N PRO A 154 -15.45 13.91 -4.17
CA PRO A 154 -16.45 14.23 -5.17
C PRO A 154 -17.64 13.25 -5.10
N ALA A 155 -18.83 13.75 -5.42
CA ALA A 155 -20.00 12.89 -5.58
C ALA A 155 -19.93 12.09 -6.89
N GLN A 156 -20.76 11.05 -7.04
CA GLN A 156 -20.81 10.27 -8.28
C GLN A 156 -21.09 11.17 -9.50
N GLY A 157 -20.25 11.06 -10.53
CA GLY A 157 -20.36 11.87 -11.75
C GLY A 157 -19.72 13.26 -11.64
N TRP A 158 -18.87 13.50 -10.64
CA TRP A 158 -18.09 14.71 -10.44
C TRP A 158 -16.62 14.38 -10.20
N ILE A 159 -15.73 15.35 -10.44
CA ILE A 159 -14.30 15.28 -10.11
C ILE A 159 -13.91 16.48 -9.24
N LEU A 160 -12.90 16.32 -8.38
CA LEU A 160 -12.29 17.43 -7.66
C LEU A 160 -11.43 18.23 -8.66
N ALA A 161 -11.79 19.47 -8.92
CA ALA A 161 -11.11 20.31 -9.90
C ALA A 161 -9.99 21.12 -9.25
N ASN A 162 -10.30 21.85 -8.16
CA ASN A 162 -9.30 22.54 -7.35
C ASN A 162 -9.84 22.81 -5.93
N ALA A 163 -8.93 23.20 -5.03
CA ALA A 163 -9.26 23.72 -3.72
C ALA A 163 -8.38 24.94 -3.41
N THR A 164 -8.96 25.92 -2.71
CA THR A 164 -8.24 27.11 -2.26
C THR A 164 -8.50 27.37 -0.78
N LEU A 165 -7.44 27.65 -0.03
CA LEU A 165 -7.49 28.04 1.37
C LEU A 165 -7.04 29.50 1.49
N ASP A 166 -7.91 30.36 2.01
CA ASP A 166 -7.71 31.81 2.08
C ASP A 166 -7.29 32.44 0.73
N GLY A 167 -7.86 31.92 -0.36
CA GLY A 167 -7.58 32.36 -1.73
C GLY A 167 -6.29 31.79 -2.35
N LYS A 168 -5.56 30.90 -1.67
CA LYS A 168 -4.36 30.22 -2.20
C LYS A 168 -4.66 28.78 -2.55
N SER A 169 -4.19 28.33 -3.72
CA SER A 169 -4.35 26.93 -4.16
C SER A 169 -3.71 25.96 -3.17
N VAL A 170 -4.40 24.86 -2.88
CA VAL A 170 -3.96 23.81 -1.97
C VAL A 170 -4.38 22.44 -2.49
N GLU A 171 -3.59 21.41 -2.17
CA GLU A 171 -3.93 20.01 -2.43
C GLU A 171 -4.60 19.40 -1.19
N LEU A 172 -5.56 18.49 -1.41
CA LEU A 172 -6.26 17.78 -0.34
C LEU A 172 -5.71 16.35 -0.19
N PRO A 173 -5.65 15.80 1.04
CA PRO A 173 -6.06 16.40 2.31
C PRO A 173 -5.10 17.50 2.80
N VAL A 174 -5.62 18.46 3.59
CA VAL A 174 -4.84 19.58 4.15
C VAL A 174 -4.90 19.62 5.67
N GLU A 175 -3.76 19.79 6.33
CA GLU A 175 -3.66 20.12 7.76
C GLU A 175 -3.74 21.65 7.94
N LEU A 176 -4.70 22.11 8.74
CA LEU A 176 -4.94 23.53 9.04
C LEU A 176 -4.78 23.78 10.55
N ILE A 177 -4.00 24.80 10.90
CA ILE A 177 -3.89 25.32 12.27
C ILE A 177 -4.80 26.53 12.39
N MET A 178 -5.70 26.53 13.38
CA MET A 178 -6.63 27.63 13.61
C MET A 178 -5.94 28.79 14.35
N ASP A 179 -5.32 29.71 13.61
CA ASP A 179 -4.69 30.92 14.15
C ASP A 179 -5.48 32.21 13.90
N LYS A 180 -6.40 32.16 12.91
CA LYS A 180 -7.40 33.17 12.58
C LYS A 180 -8.63 32.50 11.95
N ALA A 181 -9.61 33.29 11.51
CA ALA A 181 -10.68 32.78 10.68
C ALA A 181 -10.16 32.39 9.28
N HIS A 182 -10.54 31.20 8.81
CA HIS A 182 -10.13 30.66 7.51
C HIS A 182 -11.33 30.38 6.60
N SER A 183 -11.10 30.49 5.29
CA SER A 183 -12.06 30.16 4.24
C SER A 183 -11.48 29.11 3.30
N LEU A 184 -12.11 27.93 3.25
CA LEU A 184 -11.79 26.87 2.29
C LEU A 184 -12.85 26.85 1.19
N GLU A 185 -12.45 27.08 -0.05
CA GLU A 185 -13.31 26.91 -1.23
C GLU A 185 -12.87 25.69 -2.02
N VAL A 186 -13.79 24.77 -2.26
CA VAL A 186 -13.55 23.52 -2.99
C VAL A 186 -14.45 23.49 -4.22
N PHE A 187 -13.84 23.26 -5.39
CA PHE A 187 -14.52 23.23 -6.66
C PHE A 187 -14.55 21.81 -7.21
N PHE A 188 -15.76 21.31 -7.41
CA PHE A 188 -16.07 20.07 -8.11
C PHE A 188 -16.61 20.40 -9.48
N GLU A 189 -16.11 19.70 -10.49
CA GLU A 189 -16.59 19.80 -11.86
C GLU A 189 -17.43 18.57 -12.21
N LYS A 190 -18.60 18.81 -12.82
CA LYS A 190 -19.49 17.74 -13.26
C LYS A 190 -18.86 17.05 -14.46
N ILE A 191 -18.80 15.73 -14.43
CA ILE A 191 -18.45 14.92 -15.59
C ILE A 191 -19.61 15.05 -16.59
N VAL A 192 -19.47 15.94 -17.57
CA VAL A 192 -20.43 16.07 -18.67
C VAL A 192 -20.15 14.97 -19.67
N LYS A 193 -20.87 13.85 -19.56
CA LYS A 193 -20.98 12.89 -20.67
C LYS A 193 -21.72 13.59 -21.80
N LYS A 194 -20.99 14.06 -22.81
CA LYS A 194 -21.59 14.62 -24.03
C LYS A 194 -22.46 13.52 -24.64
N GLU A 195 -23.77 13.71 -24.71
CA GLU A 195 -24.65 12.79 -25.43
C GLU A 195 -24.25 12.82 -26.90
N VAL A 196 -23.52 11.80 -27.34
CA VAL A 196 -23.17 11.62 -28.76
C VAL A 196 -24.38 10.96 -29.41
N ARG A 197 -25.25 11.76 -30.03
CA ARG A 197 -26.44 11.26 -30.75
C ARG A 197 -26.07 10.99 -32.21
N GLY A 198 -26.21 9.74 -32.63
CA GLY A 198 -26.06 9.31 -34.02
C GLY A 198 -26.66 7.93 -34.23
N LYS A 199 -27.00 7.60 -35.48
CA LYS A 199 -27.57 6.29 -35.87
C LYS A 199 -26.63 5.12 -35.55
N TYR A 200 -25.33 5.31 -35.78
CA TYR A 200 -24.27 4.34 -35.55
C TYR A 200 -23.29 4.87 -34.52
N THR A 201 -22.83 4.01 -33.62
CA THR A 201 -21.96 4.40 -32.51
C THR A 201 -20.72 3.52 -32.44
N LEU A 202 -19.57 4.13 -32.21
CA LEU A 202 -18.33 3.43 -31.88
C LEU A 202 -17.88 3.90 -30.50
N ARG A 203 -17.86 2.98 -29.54
CA ARG A 203 -17.29 3.20 -28.22
C ARG A 203 -15.89 2.59 -28.18
N ILE A 204 -14.90 3.37 -27.79
CA ILE A 204 -13.51 2.93 -27.65
C ILE A 204 -13.17 2.96 -26.17
N VAL A 205 -12.69 1.83 -25.65
CA VAL A 205 -12.32 1.66 -24.25
C VAL A 205 -10.96 1.00 -24.14
N SER A 206 -10.38 0.98 -22.95
CA SER A 206 -9.17 0.24 -22.66
C SER A 206 -9.23 -0.30 -21.23
N ASN A 207 -8.53 -1.40 -21.00
CA ASN A 207 -8.28 -1.96 -19.68
C ASN A 207 -7.16 -1.23 -18.91
N ALA A 208 -6.32 -0.43 -19.60
CA ALA A 208 -5.26 0.37 -18.98
C ALA A 208 -5.72 1.80 -18.68
N ASP A 209 -5.35 2.29 -17.49
CA ASP A 209 -5.60 3.67 -17.10
C ASP A 209 -4.84 4.67 -17.98
N ASN A 210 -5.45 5.83 -18.23
CA ASN A 210 -4.88 6.91 -19.04
C ASN A 210 -4.53 6.51 -20.48
N ALA A 211 -5.12 5.43 -20.99
CA ALA A 211 -4.95 5.04 -22.38
C ALA A 211 -5.53 6.10 -23.35
N ILE A 212 -4.88 6.20 -24.50
CA ILE A 212 -5.23 7.11 -25.58
C ILE A 212 -5.43 6.29 -26.86
N ALA A 213 -6.45 6.65 -27.64
CA ALA A 213 -6.61 6.15 -29.01
C ALA A 213 -6.44 7.28 -30.01
N ILE A 214 -5.76 7.00 -31.11
CA ILE A 214 -5.69 7.84 -32.30
C ILE A 214 -6.84 7.41 -33.22
N VAL A 215 -7.85 8.27 -33.34
CA VAL A 215 -9.01 8.04 -34.20
C VAL A 215 -8.95 9.02 -35.36
N ASN A 216 -8.89 8.50 -36.59
CA ASN A 216 -8.78 9.30 -37.82
C ASN A 216 -7.68 10.38 -37.68
N HIS A 217 -6.49 9.96 -37.23
CA HIS A 217 -5.31 10.82 -37.01
C HIS A 217 -5.40 11.84 -35.86
N THR A 218 -6.48 11.82 -35.06
CA THR A 218 -6.64 12.70 -33.90
C THR A 218 -6.60 11.90 -32.60
N SER A 219 -5.86 12.39 -31.61
CA SER A 219 -5.69 11.74 -30.31
C SER A 219 -6.86 12.03 -29.37
N TYR A 220 -7.41 11.00 -28.73
CA TYR A 220 -8.47 11.10 -27.74
C TYR A 220 -8.16 10.26 -26.48
N PRO A 221 -8.36 10.82 -25.27
CA PRO A 221 -8.29 10.04 -24.05
C PRO A 221 -9.45 9.04 -23.99
N LEU A 222 -9.21 7.85 -23.44
CA LEU A 222 -10.22 6.81 -23.30
C LEU A 222 -10.92 6.87 -21.93
N PRO A 223 -12.22 6.52 -21.84
CA PRO A 223 -13.07 6.05 -22.94
C PRO A 223 -13.51 7.19 -23.89
N TYR A 224 -13.56 6.89 -25.19
CA TYR A 224 -14.01 7.80 -26.22
C TYR A 224 -15.23 7.23 -26.96
N THR A 225 -16.14 8.08 -27.45
CA THR A 225 -17.32 7.62 -28.19
C THR A 225 -17.60 8.55 -29.35
N ILE A 226 -17.84 7.94 -30.51
CA ILE A 226 -18.19 8.61 -31.76
C ILE A 226 -19.58 8.14 -32.14
N ALA A 227 -20.41 9.05 -32.62
CA ALA A 227 -21.67 8.70 -33.25
C ALA A 227 -21.79 9.42 -34.60
N VAL A 228 -22.27 8.69 -35.60
CA VAL A 228 -22.46 9.18 -36.97
C VAL A 228 -23.85 8.77 -37.45
N ASN A 229 -24.42 9.54 -38.39
CA ASN A 229 -25.73 9.21 -38.97
C ASN A 229 -25.62 8.41 -40.28
N GLU A 230 -24.45 8.45 -40.91
CA GLU A 230 -24.15 7.79 -42.17
C GLU A 230 -22.98 6.83 -42.00
N THR A 231 -22.96 5.77 -42.81
CA THR A 231 -21.88 4.78 -42.80
C THR A 231 -20.55 5.46 -43.07
N THR A 232 -19.62 5.37 -42.12
CA THR A 232 -18.34 6.10 -42.16
C THR A 232 -17.18 5.15 -41.90
N LEU A 233 -16.07 5.34 -42.62
CA LEU A 233 -14.82 4.63 -42.37
C LEU A 233 -14.08 5.27 -41.20
N ILE A 234 -13.76 4.49 -40.17
CA ILE A 234 -13.05 4.94 -38.98
C ILE A 234 -11.77 4.11 -38.81
N THR A 235 -10.65 4.80 -38.67
CA THR A 235 -9.38 4.18 -38.29
C THR A 235 -9.16 4.38 -36.80
N VAL A 236 -8.83 3.30 -36.09
CA VAL A 236 -8.50 3.29 -34.66
C VAL A 236 -7.11 2.72 -34.48
N GLU A 237 -6.24 3.44 -33.77
CA GLU A 237 -4.88 3.03 -33.46
C GLU A 237 -4.63 3.30 -31.96
N GLY A 238 -4.12 2.30 -31.25
CA GLY A 238 -3.69 2.46 -29.86
C GLY A 238 -2.19 2.70 -29.77
N LEU A 239 -1.75 3.40 -28.71
CA LEU A 239 -0.32 3.53 -28.45
C LEU A 239 0.27 2.17 -28.07
N TRP A 240 1.36 1.75 -28.71
CA TRP A 240 1.94 0.43 -28.47
C TRP A 240 2.39 0.21 -27.02
N LYS A 241 2.87 1.27 -26.37
CA LYS A 241 3.45 1.23 -25.02
C LYS A 241 2.87 2.34 -24.15
N LEU A 242 2.44 1.99 -22.94
CA LEU A 242 2.02 2.94 -21.90
C LEU A 242 2.84 2.73 -20.62
N PRO A 243 3.06 3.79 -19.81
CA PRO A 243 3.77 3.67 -18.54
C PRO A 243 2.97 2.83 -17.53
N TYR A 244 3.67 2.07 -16.68
CA TYR A 244 3.07 1.33 -15.57
C TYR A 244 3.85 1.49 -14.26
N ASN A 245 5.05 0.90 -14.13
CA ASN A 245 5.85 1.02 -12.91
C ASN A 245 7.37 1.08 -13.21
N GLY A 246 8.22 0.88 -12.20
CA GLY A 246 9.69 0.88 -12.33
C GLY A 246 10.25 -0.21 -13.26
N THR A 247 9.60 -1.37 -13.33
CA THR A 247 10.09 -2.60 -13.97
C THR A 247 9.32 -2.95 -15.24
N HIS A 248 8.01 -2.73 -15.22
CA HIS A 248 7.05 -3.14 -16.24
C HIS A 248 6.41 -1.93 -16.94
N ALA A 249 5.89 -2.19 -18.12
CA ALA A 249 5.08 -1.29 -18.93
C ALA A 249 3.83 -2.03 -19.42
N TRP A 250 2.82 -1.27 -19.81
CA TRP A 250 1.65 -1.77 -20.52
C TRP A 250 1.98 -1.84 -22.01
N TRP A 251 1.73 -2.98 -22.64
CA TRP A 251 1.96 -3.22 -24.06
C TRP A 251 0.65 -3.58 -24.74
N LEU A 252 0.31 -2.90 -25.83
CA LEU A 252 -0.93 -3.16 -26.56
C LEU A 252 -0.85 -4.55 -27.22
N GLY A 253 -1.61 -5.52 -26.71
CA GLY A 253 -1.59 -6.90 -27.19
C GLY A 253 -2.52 -7.09 -28.38
N TRP A 254 -3.79 -6.71 -28.23
CA TRP A 254 -4.81 -6.87 -29.26
C TRP A 254 -5.94 -5.84 -29.12
N TYR A 255 -6.73 -5.72 -30.19
CA TYR A 255 -8.01 -5.01 -30.19
C TYR A 255 -9.14 -6.04 -30.12
N ASN A 256 -10.06 -5.88 -29.18
CA ASN A 256 -11.27 -6.69 -29.09
C ASN A 256 -12.47 -5.88 -29.63
N LEU A 257 -12.94 -6.23 -30.83
CA LEU A 257 -14.09 -5.60 -31.47
C LEU A 257 -15.34 -6.42 -31.19
N THR A 258 -16.31 -5.82 -30.53
CA THR A 258 -17.63 -6.40 -30.29
C THR A 258 -18.72 -5.45 -30.76
N GLY A 259 -19.85 -5.96 -31.20
CA GLY A 259 -21.01 -5.11 -31.50
C GLY A 259 -22.02 -5.76 -32.40
N ALA A 260 -22.93 -4.95 -32.93
CA ALA A 260 -24.00 -5.43 -33.79
C ALA A 260 -24.41 -4.41 -34.85
N THR A 261 -24.77 -4.93 -36.02
CA THR A 261 -25.58 -4.25 -37.03
C THR A 261 -27.05 -4.68 -36.89
N GLU A 262 -27.92 -4.21 -37.77
CA GLU A 262 -29.31 -4.69 -37.84
C GLU A 262 -29.41 -6.19 -38.17
N ASN A 263 -28.39 -6.77 -38.80
CA ASN A 263 -28.44 -8.14 -39.33
C ASN A 263 -27.52 -9.12 -38.61
N GLU A 264 -26.42 -8.64 -38.03
CA GLU A 264 -25.32 -9.48 -37.57
C GLU A 264 -24.66 -8.94 -36.30
N THR A 265 -24.22 -9.85 -35.43
CA THR A 265 -23.36 -9.57 -34.28
C THR A 265 -21.91 -9.88 -34.63
N ILE A 266 -20.99 -8.97 -34.32
CA ILE A 266 -19.56 -9.12 -34.58
C ILE A 266 -18.82 -9.28 -33.26
N SER A 267 -17.87 -10.20 -33.22
CA SER A 267 -16.93 -10.43 -32.12
C SER A 267 -15.60 -10.91 -32.70
N GLU A 268 -14.65 -10.00 -32.86
CA GLU A 268 -13.36 -10.26 -33.52
C GLU A 268 -12.18 -9.77 -32.67
N ILE A 269 -11.07 -10.48 -32.74
CA ILE A 269 -9.81 -10.12 -32.07
C ILE A 269 -8.77 -9.80 -33.15
N PHE A 270 -8.18 -8.60 -33.06
CA PHE A 270 -7.11 -8.16 -33.95
C PHE A 270 -5.79 -8.07 -33.16
N PRO A 271 -4.86 -9.01 -33.36
CA PRO A 271 -3.56 -8.96 -32.70
C PRO A 271 -2.77 -7.76 -33.18
N TYR A 272 -2.21 -6.98 -32.25
CA TYR A 272 -1.52 -5.72 -32.57
C TYR A 272 -0.33 -5.94 -33.52
N TYR A 273 0.40 -7.05 -33.37
CA TYR A 273 1.57 -7.36 -34.21
C TYR A 273 1.21 -7.64 -35.68
N LYS A 274 -0.04 -8.04 -35.96
CA LYS A 274 -0.58 -8.21 -37.32
C LYS A 274 -1.23 -6.93 -37.82
N PHE A 275 -1.94 -6.24 -36.93
CA PHE A 275 -2.75 -5.06 -37.22
C PHE A 275 -2.35 -3.94 -36.26
N ASN A 276 -1.34 -3.14 -36.64
CA ASN A 276 -0.94 -1.99 -35.81
C ASN A 276 -2.06 -0.95 -35.66
N LYS A 277 -3.00 -0.92 -36.61
CA LYS A 277 -4.24 -0.13 -36.58
C LYS A 277 -5.42 -0.97 -37.12
N THR A 278 -6.62 -0.66 -36.65
CA THR A 278 -7.86 -1.28 -37.12
C THR A 278 -8.66 -0.28 -37.95
N ILE A 279 -9.13 -0.73 -39.12
CA ILE A 279 -10.00 0.06 -40.00
C ILE A 279 -11.39 -0.56 -39.95
N LEU A 280 -12.38 0.21 -39.50
CA LEU A 280 -13.76 -0.23 -39.30
C LEU A 280 -14.71 0.58 -40.18
N VAL A 281 -15.65 -0.11 -40.82
CA VAL A 281 -16.82 0.54 -41.44
C VAL A 281 -17.90 0.69 -40.37
N LEU A 282 -18.12 1.90 -39.88
CA LEU A 282 -19.12 2.19 -38.85
C LEU A 282 -20.53 2.24 -39.47
N ASN A 283 -21.20 1.09 -39.49
CA ASN A 283 -22.57 0.87 -39.97
C ASN A 283 -23.49 0.21 -38.91
N GLY A 284 -23.05 0.21 -37.64
CA GLY A 284 -23.72 -0.43 -36.52
C GLY A 284 -23.29 0.18 -35.19
N ASN A 285 -23.54 -0.53 -34.10
CA ASN A 285 -23.11 -0.15 -32.76
C ASN A 285 -21.99 -1.08 -32.31
N TYR A 286 -20.79 -0.52 -32.18
CA TYR A 286 -19.57 -1.26 -31.89
C TYR A 286 -18.88 -0.75 -30.64
N THR A 287 -18.17 -1.64 -29.96
CA THR A 287 -17.18 -1.35 -28.94
C THR A 287 -15.85 -1.95 -29.36
N ILE A 288 -14.80 -1.13 -29.40
CA ILE A 288 -13.42 -1.60 -29.50
C ILE A 288 -12.76 -1.43 -28.14
N GLU A 289 -12.26 -2.51 -27.57
CA GLU A 289 -11.39 -2.48 -26.40
C GLU A 289 -9.93 -2.63 -26.84
N LEU A 290 -9.11 -1.63 -26.49
CA LEU A 290 -7.66 -1.71 -26.60
C LEU A 290 -7.15 -2.47 -25.38
N HIS A 291 -6.76 -3.73 -25.58
CA HIS A 291 -6.36 -4.61 -24.51
C HIS A 291 -4.83 -4.59 -24.35
N TYR A 292 -4.38 -3.96 -23.27
CA TYR A 292 -2.98 -3.91 -22.88
C TYR A 292 -2.65 -5.05 -21.93
N VAL A 293 -1.46 -5.64 -22.10
CA VAL A 293 -0.91 -6.64 -21.19
C VAL A 293 0.36 -6.12 -20.53
N ARG A 294 0.66 -6.57 -19.32
CA ARG A 294 1.89 -6.20 -18.64
C ARG A 294 3.08 -6.93 -19.26
N GLY A 295 4.21 -6.22 -19.36
CA GLY A 295 5.49 -6.82 -19.73
C GLY A 295 6.65 -5.97 -19.25
N LEU A 296 7.86 -6.52 -19.25
CA LEU A 296 9.08 -5.80 -18.88
C LEU A 296 9.26 -4.57 -19.77
N LYS A 297 9.87 -3.51 -19.23
CA LYS A 297 10.12 -2.26 -19.98
C LYS A 297 10.93 -2.46 -21.26
N ASN A 298 11.85 -3.43 -21.23
CA ASN A 298 12.76 -3.74 -22.32
C ASN A 298 12.33 -4.99 -23.10
N LEU A 299 11.31 -5.73 -22.66
CA LEU A 299 10.87 -6.95 -23.34
C LEU A 299 9.34 -6.99 -23.38
N PRO A 300 8.73 -6.59 -24.52
CA PRO A 300 7.28 -6.50 -24.67
C PRO A 300 6.56 -7.80 -24.29
N TYR A 301 5.41 -7.65 -23.61
CA TYR A 301 4.49 -8.73 -23.23
C TYR A 301 5.01 -9.78 -22.21
N VAL A 302 6.32 -9.85 -21.96
CA VAL A 302 6.92 -10.81 -21.02
C VAL A 302 6.90 -10.22 -19.61
N LEU A 303 6.16 -10.81 -18.68
CA LEU A 303 6.17 -10.44 -17.26
C LEU A 303 7.53 -10.68 -16.61
N LYS A 304 8.13 -11.83 -16.91
CA LYS A 304 9.44 -12.23 -16.39
C LYS A 304 10.09 -13.24 -17.33
N ALA A 305 11.40 -13.11 -17.51
CA ALA A 305 12.22 -14.10 -18.22
C ALA A 305 13.09 -14.82 -17.19
N TRP A 306 12.96 -16.14 -17.09
CA TRP A 306 13.75 -16.98 -16.19
C TRP A 306 14.82 -17.73 -16.97
N THR A 307 16.07 -17.47 -16.65
CA THR A 307 17.23 -18.14 -17.22
C THR A 307 17.44 -19.51 -16.58
N LEU A 308 18.19 -20.41 -17.22
CA LEU A 308 18.55 -21.71 -16.60
C LEU A 308 19.17 -21.53 -15.21
N ARG A 309 20.01 -20.49 -15.04
CA ARG A 309 20.70 -20.20 -13.79
C ARG A 309 19.71 -19.88 -12.67
N GLU A 310 18.59 -19.23 -12.99
CA GLU A 310 17.55 -18.90 -12.03
C GLU A 310 16.60 -20.08 -11.76
N LEU A 311 16.34 -20.91 -12.76
CA LEU A 311 15.48 -22.10 -12.62
C LEU A 311 16.19 -23.25 -11.89
N SER A 312 17.52 -23.32 -12.00
CA SER A 312 18.34 -24.41 -11.47
C SER A 312 19.61 -23.89 -10.75
N PRO A 313 19.49 -23.03 -9.72
CA PRO A 313 20.65 -22.37 -9.10
C PRO A 313 21.63 -23.36 -8.44
N ASP A 314 21.16 -24.53 -8.04
CA ASP A 314 21.97 -25.55 -7.38
C ASP A 314 22.67 -26.52 -8.35
N LEU A 315 22.51 -26.35 -9.67
CA LEU A 315 23.06 -27.27 -10.67
C LEU A 315 24.59 -27.43 -10.54
N THR A 316 25.30 -26.33 -10.22
CA THR A 316 26.74 -26.33 -9.94
C THR A 316 27.13 -27.13 -8.70
N LYS A 317 26.26 -27.17 -7.68
CA LYS A 317 26.48 -27.96 -6.44
C LYS A 317 26.21 -29.45 -6.68
N ILE A 318 25.21 -29.76 -7.51
CA ILE A 318 24.86 -31.13 -7.88
C ILE A 318 25.95 -31.74 -8.77
N PHE A 319 26.53 -30.93 -9.68
CA PHE A 319 27.59 -31.38 -10.58
C PHE A 319 28.85 -30.51 -10.48
N PRO A 320 29.59 -30.58 -9.36
CA PRO A 320 30.72 -29.70 -9.07
C PRO A 320 31.91 -29.90 -10.03
N LYS A 321 31.98 -31.05 -10.72
CA LYS A 321 33.02 -31.34 -11.72
C LYS A 321 32.97 -30.41 -12.94
N PHE A 322 31.83 -29.80 -13.22
CA PHE A 322 31.68 -28.92 -14.40
C PHE A 322 31.83 -27.43 -14.05
N GLY A 323 31.68 -27.03 -12.79
CA GLY A 323 31.83 -25.62 -12.37
C GLY A 323 30.96 -24.67 -13.19
N GLU A 324 31.51 -23.53 -13.61
CA GLU A 324 30.81 -22.55 -14.48
C GLU A 324 30.53 -23.08 -15.90
N LYS A 325 31.20 -24.15 -16.35
CA LYS A 325 30.96 -24.72 -17.69
C LYS A 325 29.61 -25.45 -17.81
N ILE A 326 28.87 -25.56 -16.71
CA ILE A 326 27.51 -26.11 -16.70
C ILE A 326 26.49 -25.16 -17.33
N TRP A 327 26.87 -23.89 -17.51
CA TRP A 327 26.09 -22.89 -18.22
C TRP A 327 26.58 -22.86 -19.67
N ASP A 328 25.76 -23.37 -20.57
CA ASP A 328 26.10 -23.54 -21.99
C ASP A 328 26.25 -22.21 -22.75
N CYS A 329 25.70 -21.10 -22.23
CA CYS A 329 25.80 -19.76 -22.79
C CYS A 329 25.54 -18.66 -21.74
N ASP A 330 25.94 -17.44 -22.07
CA ASP A 330 25.55 -16.22 -21.39
C ASP A 330 24.24 -15.67 -21.96
N VAL A 331 23.50 -14.89 -21.16
CA VAL A 331 22.20 -14.32 -21.52
C VAL A 331 22.05 -12.87 -21.07
N SER A 332 21.55 -12.00 -21.95
CA SER A 332 21.18 -10.62 -21.64
C SER A 332 19.78 -10.27 -22.18
N ILE A 333 19.09 -9.35 -21.51
CA ILE A 333 17.81 -8.80 -21.99
C ILE A 333 18.09 -7.40 -22.54
N GLU A 334 17.99 -7.28 -23.87
CA GLU A 334 18.19 -6.05 -24.62
C GLU A 334 16.84 -5.42 -24.98
N GLU A 335 16.86 -4.24 -25.60
CA GLU A 335 15.63 -3.57 -26.02
C GLU A 335 14.88 -4.36 -27.11
N GLY A 336 13.81 -5.02 -26.68
CA GLY A 336 12.87 -5.77 -27.49
C GLY A 336 13.27 -7.22 -27.77
N TYR A 337 14.34 -7.75 -27.17
CA TYR A 337 14.75 -9.14 -27.38
C TYR A 337 15.68 -9.65 -26.26
N ILE A 338 15.80 -10.96 -26.16
CA ILE A 338 16.77 -11.67 -25.31
C ILE A 338 17.90 -12.13 -26.20
N ARG A 339 19.14 -11.92 -25.77
CA ARG A 339 20.36 -12.32 -26.47
C ARG A 339 21.04 -13.45 -25.71
N PHE A 340 21.36 -14.53 -26.40
CA PHE A 340 22.19 -15.64 -25.93
C PHE A 340 23.51 -15.60 -26.69
N TYR A 341 24.63 -15.63 -25.98
CA TYR A 341 25.95 -15.45 -26.57
C TYR A 341 27.02 -16.23 -25.79
N ASN A 342 28.26 -16.26 -26.32
CA ASN A 342 29.40 -16.92 -25.68
C ASN A 342 29.14 -18.40 -25.38
N PHE A 343 28.69 -19.15 -26.39
CA PHE A 343 28.36 -20.57 -26.23
C PHE A 343 29.61 -21.41 -25.90
N HIS A 344 29.45 -22.33 -24.96
CA HIS A 344 30.51 -23.21 -24.46
C HIS A 344 30.21 -24.68 -24.78
N LYS A 345 31.25 -25.47 -25.05
CA LYS A 345 31.12 -26.90 -25.31
C LYS A 345 30.97 -27.68 -24.00
N TYR A 346 29.77 -28.17 -23.72
CA TYR A 346 29.51 -29.11 -22.63
C TYR A 346 29.56 -30.56 -23.11
N SER A 347 30.66 -31.25 -22.82
CA SER A 347 30.92 -32.65 -23.23
C SER A 347 30.77 -32.85 -24.76
N GLY A 348 30.81 -34.08 -25.29
CA GLY A 348 30.75 -34.32 -26.74
C GLY A 348 29.42 -33.97 -27.44
N TRP A 349 28.53 -33.21 -26.78
CA TRP A 349 27.16 -32.93 -27.18
C TRP A 349 26.95 -31.45 -27.56
N ARG A 350 25.75 -31.14 -28.06
CA ARG A 350 25.30 -29.84 -28.63
C ARG A 350 25.25 -28.74 -27.57
N SER A 351 25.53 -27.49 -27.93
CA SER A 351 25.35 -26.32 -27.06
C SER A 351 23.85 -26.00 -26.93
N ARG A 352 23.34 -25.64 -25.74
CA ARG A 352 21.92 -25.27 -25.57
C ARG A 352 21.73 -23.91 -24.91
N PHE A 353 20.57 -23.29 -25.13
CA PHE A 353 20.06 -22.27 -24.21
C PHE A 353 18.69 -22.65 -23.69
N TYR A 354 18.36 -22.12 -22.52
CA TYR A 354 17.08 -22.34 -21.87
C TYR A 354 16.52 -21.02 -21.33
N ILE A 355 15.25 -20.76 -21.61
CA ILE A 355 14.55 -19.59 -21.11
C ILE A 355 13.07 -19.88 -20.91
N LEU A 356 12.53 -19.44 -19.76
CA LEU A 356 11.09 -19.45 -19.49
C LEU A 356 10.56 -18.02 -19.56
N LEU A 357 9.68 -17.73 -20.51
CA LEU A 357 9.01 -16.45 -20.67
C LEU A 357 7.64 -16.52 -20.03
N GLU A 358 7.44 -15.79 -18.95
CA GLU A 358 6.16 -15.68 -18.25
C GLU A 358 5.32 -14.54 -18.83
N PHE A 359 4.02 -14.75 -18.97
CA PHE A 359 3.07 -13.80 -19.57
C PHE A 359 1.96 -13.42 -18.60
N ASP A 360 1.33 -12.27 -18.87
CA ASP A 360 0.24 -11.75 -18.05
C ASP A 360 -1.02 -12.62 -18.11
N ASP A 361 -1.89 -12.48 -17.12
CA ASP A 361 -3.18 -13.16 -17.10
C ASP A 361 -4.01 -12.77 -18.31
N GLY A 362 -4.67 -13.76 -18.92
CA GLY A 362 -5.45 -13.57 -20.13
C GLY A 362 -4.64 -13.63 -21.43
N VAL A 363 -3.31 -13.82 -21.37
CA VAL A 363 -2.52 -14.21 -22.54
C VAL A 363 -2.53 -15.73 -22.69
N ASN A 364 -3.16 -16.24 -23.74
CA ASN A 364 -3.21 -17.68 -24.02
C ASN A 364 -2.42 -18.08 -25.28
N ASN A 365 -2.03 -17.12 -26.11
CA ASN A 365 -1.23 -17.35 -27.30
C ASN A 365 -0.15 -16.27 -27.45
N ALA A 366 1.05 -16.68 -27.84
CA ALA A 366 2.19 -15.79 -28.04
C ALA A 366 2.90 -16.15 -29.35
N THR A 367 3.23 -15.13 -30.13
CA THR A 367 4.01 -15.28 -31.36
C THR A 367 5.45 -14.92 -31.08
N ILE A 368 6.35 -15.88 -31.23
CA ILE A 368 7.77 -15.74 -30.88
C ILE A 368 8.61 -15.81 -32.16
N MET A 369 9.57 -14.90 -32.26
CA MET A 369 10.60 -14.88 -33.29
C MET A 369 11.93 -15.30 -32.69
N VAL A 370 12.56 -16.29 -33.32
CA VAL A 370 13.93 -16.72 -33.01
C VAL A 370 14.79 -16.53 -34.25
N TRP A 371 15.97 -15.95 -34.07
CA TRP A 371 16.96 -15.79 -35.14
C TRP A 371 18.38 -15.82 -34.57
N ASP A 372 19.37 -16.04 -35.42
CA ASP A 372 20.79 -16.03 -35.04
C ASP A 372 21.58 -15.00 -35.87
N ASN A 373 22.85 -14.78 -35.52
CA ASN A 373 23.77 -13.91 -36.27
C ASN A 373 24.65 -14.66 -37.28
N TRP A 374 24.37 -15.93 -37.56
CA TRP A 374 25.32 -16.77 -38.29
C TRP A 374 25.16 -16.58 -39.80
N PRO A 375 26.27 -16.33 -40.54
CA PRO A 375 26.20 -15.89 -41.93
C PRO A 375 25.84 -17.01 -42.93
N PHE A 376 25.88 -18.28 -42.52
CA PHE A 376 25.67 -19.41 -43.42
C PHE A 376 24.73 -20.44 -42.80
N VAL A 377 23.86 -21.01 -43.63
CA VAL A 377 23.03 -22.13 -43.22
C VAL A 377 23.90 -23.34 -42.89
N VAL A 378 24.01 -23.68 -41.60
CA VAL A 378 24.61 -24.95 -41.17
C VAL A 378 23.55 -26.04 -41.34
N LYS A 379 23.68 -26.81 -42.41
CA LYS A 379 22.95 -28.07 -42.61
C LYS A 379 23.51 -29.10 -41.63
N SER A 380 22.81 -29.27 -40.52
CA SER A 380 23.02 -30.31 -39.53
C SER A 380 21.70 -31.08 -39.46
N ASP A 381 21.74 -32.41 -39.36
CA ASP A 381 20.58 -33.32 -39.22
C ASP A 381 19.86 -33.15 -37.87
N VAL A 382 19.98 -31.95 -37.30
CA VAL A 382 19.66 -31.67 -35.93
C VAL A 382 19.32 -30.21 -35.80
N TYR A 383 18.04 -29.94 -35.62
CA TYR A 383 17.60 -28.93 -34.67
C TYR A 383 16.41 -29.55 -33.93
N GLY A 384 16.36 -29.37 -32.61
CA GLY A 384 15.44 -30.09 -31.74
C GLY A 384 15.34 -29.44 -30.36
N ASP A 385 14.16 -29.65 -29.77
CA ASP A 385 13.65 -29.35 -28.42
C ASP A 385 12.94 -28.02 -28.12
N VAL A 386 12.04 -27.52 -28.98
CA VAL A 386 11.07 -26.50 -28.53
C VAL A 386 10.05 -27.11 -27.57
N VAL A 387 10.03 -26.67 -26.32
CA VAL A 387 8.98 -27.00 -25.34
C VAL A 387 7.90 -25.90 -25.36
N ILE A 388 6.65 -26.26 -25.10
CA ILE A 388 5.48 -25.39 -25.34
C ILE A 388 4.68 -25.23 -24.05
N PRO A 389 4.01 -24.08 -23.84
CA PRO A 389 3.44 -23.63 -22.58
C PRO A 389 2.70 -24.66 -21.73
N MET A 390 2.84 -24.48 -20.41
CA MET A 390 2.02 -25.10 -19.37
C MET A 390 1.45 -24.03 -18.45
N ARG A 391 0.22 -24.24 -17.97
CA ARG A 391 -0.36 -23.48 -16.86
C ARG A 391 0.19 -24.06 -15.55
N LEU A 392 0.92 -23.25 -14.79
CA LEU A 392 1.55 -23.65 -13.53
C LEU A 392 0.55 -23.46 -12.38
N GLU A 393 -0.33 -24.44 -12.17
CA GLU A 393 -1.06 -24.58 -10.91
C GLU A 393 -0.52 -25.79 -10.14
N GLY A 394 0.43 -25.52 -9.24
CA GLY A 394 1.03 -26.55 -8.40
C GLY A 394 2.17 -27.29 -9.11
N GLN A 395 3.21 -27.60 -8.33
CA GLN A 395 4.44 -28.22 -8.82
C GLN A 395 4.17 -29.54 -9.59
N LEU A 396 4.46 -29.55 -10.89
CA LEU A 396 4.69 -30.78 -11.66
C LEU A 396 5.63 -30.47 -12.84
N PHE A 397 6.80 -31.10 -12.86
CA PHE A 397 7.76 -31.03 -13.95
C PHE A 397 7.47 -32.16 -14.94
N LEU A 398 7.14 -31.83 -16.19
CA LEU A 398 7.10 -32.78 -17.30
C LEU A 398 8.14 -32.33 -18.33
N GLU A 399 9.28 -33.03 -18.35
CA GLU A 399 10.16 -33.02 -19.51
C GLU A 399 9.44 -33.82 -20.61
N LEU A 400 8.79 -33.11 -21.50
CA LEU A 400 8.29 -33.66 -22.74
C LEU A 400 9.46 -33.62 -23.72
N CYS A 401 10.01 -34.78 -24.05
CA CYS A 401 11.00 -34.88 -25.12
C CYS A 401 10.34 -34.34 -26.39
N GLY A 402 10.80 -33.18 -26.84
CA GLY A 402 10.28 -32.48 -28.00
C GLY A 402 10.82 -33.14 -29.27
N TYR A 403 10.03 -33.04 -30.33
CA TYR A 403 10.42 -33.48 -31.66
C TYR A 403 11.67 -32.74 -32.15
N ASP A 404 12.44 -33.40 -33.02
CA ASP A 404 13.51 -32.77 -33.79
C ASP A 404 12.87 -31.84 -34.86
N PHE A 405 12.63 -30.58 -34.53
CA PHE A 405 12.28 -29.56 -35.51
C PHE A 405 13.54 -29.00 -36.18
N MET A 406 13.81 -29.43 -37.42
CA MET A 406 14.94 -28.99 -38.23
C MET A 406 14.81 -27.52 -38.69
N ALA A 407 15.24 -26.58 -37.85
CA ALA A 407 15.40 -25.16 -38.16
C ALA A 407 16.82 -24.86 -38.68
N TYR A 408 16.99 -24.59 -39.97
CA TYR A 408 18.25 -24.19 -40.57
C TYR A 408 18.80 -22.86 -39.97
N SER A 409 20.05 -22.85 -39.49
CA SER A 409 20.73 -21.61 -39.04
C SER A 409 20.70 -20.53 -40.13
N GLY A 410 20.56 -19.25 -39.75
CA GLY A 410 20.38 -18.13 -40.68
C GLY A 410 18.94 -17.92 -41.20
N GLU A 411 17.99 -18.81 -40.90
CA GLU A 411 16.57 -18.58 -41.18
C GLU A 411 15.86 -17.86 -40.02
N LYS A 412 14.82 -17.08 -40.35
CA LYS A 412 13.93 -16.45 -39.35
C LYS A 412 12.71 -17.34 -39.17
N TYR A 413 12.46 -17.75 -37.94
CA TYR A 413 11.29 -18.59 -37.63
C TYR A 413 10.27 -17.81 -36.82
N VAL A 414 9.01 -17.99 -37.20
CA VAL A 414 7.84 -17.46 -36.50
C VAL A 414 6.86 -18.61 -36.36
N PHE A 415 6.48 -18.94 -35.13
CA PHE A 415 5.46 -19.93 -34.85
C PHE A 415 4.44 -19.39 -33.84
N SER A 416 3.25 -19.97 -33.84
CA SER A 416 2.20 -19.75 -32.84
C SER A 416 1.82 -21.12 -32.30
N ALA A 417 1.61 -21.23 -31.00
CA ALA A 417 1.23 -22.48 -30.36
C ALA A 417 0.19 -22.17 -29.28
N TRP A 418 -0.84 -22.99 -29.20
CA TRP A 418 -1.91 -22.87 -28.21
C TRP A 418 -2.24 -24.23 -27.62
N LEU A 419 -2.89 -24.22 -26.45
CA LEU A 419 -3.32 -25.44 -25.77
C LEU A 419 -4.80 -25.69 -25.98
N GLU A 420 -5.15 -26.94 -26.27
CA GLU A 420 -6.51 -27.41 -26.28
C GLU A 420 -6.66 -28.55 -25.26
N PRO A 421 -7.69 -28.53 -24.41
CA PRO A 421 -7.95 -29.64 -23.50
C PRO A 421 -8.39 -30.87 -24.30
N TYR A 422 -7.60 -31.94 -24.23
CA TYR A 422 -7.91 -33.21 -24.86
C TYR A 422 -8.45 -34.20 -23.83
N SER A 423 -9.50 -34.93 -24.22
CA SER A 423 -9.98 -36.10 -23.50
C SER A 423 -10.21 -37.22 -24.52
N GLY A 424 -9.53 -38.35 -24.34
CA GLY A 424 -9.53 -39.45 -25.30
C GLY A 424 -8.90 -40.72 -24.76
N VAL A 425 -8.99 -41.79 -25.55
CA VAL A 425 -8.44 -43.11 -25.21
C VAL A 425 -7.20 -43.34 -26.07
N TYR A 426 -6.04 -43.47 -25.43
CA TYR A 426 -4.76 -43.69 -26.08
C TYR A 426 -4.35 -45.16 -25.93
N VAL A 427 -4.13 -45.87 -27.03
CA VAL A 427 -3.74 -47.29 -27.02
C VAL A 427 -2.32 -47.44 -27.55
N THR A 428 -1.42 -48.00 -26.74
CA THR A 428 -0.03 -48.32 -27.14
C THR A 428 0.24 -49.80 -27.01
N THR A 429 1.24 -50.33 -27.69
CA THR A 429 1.67 -51.74 -27.53
C THR A 429 2.97 -51.82 -26.74
N ASP A 430 3.07 -52.75 -25.78
CA ASP A 430 4.32 -53.00 -25.06
C ASP A 430 5.33 -53.81 -25.89
N GLU A 431 6.55 -53.98 -25.35
CA GLU A 431 7.64 -54.73 -25.99
C GLU A 431 7.30 -56.22 -26.26
N HIS A 432 6.19 -56.72 -25.72
CA HIS A 432 5.67 -58.07 -25.92
C HIS A 432 4.41 -58.11 -26.80
N GLY A 433 4.04 -56.98 -27.43
CA GLY A 433 2.90 -56.88 -28.33
C GLY A 433 1.53 -56.83 -27.63
N ARG A 434 1.46 -56.50 -26.34
CA ARG A 434 0.20 -56.34 -25.61
C ARG A 434 -0.28 -54.90 -25.65
N GLU A 435 -1.57 -54.70 -25.91
CA GLU A 435 -2.20 -53.38 -25.86
C GLU A 435 -2.26 -52.84 -24.42
N ILE A 436 -1.81 -51.61 -24.26
CA ILE A 436 -1.90 -50.76 -23.07
C ILE A 436 -2.86 -49.64 -23.44
N VAL A 437 -4.04 -49.66 -22.83
CA VAL A 437 -5.06 -48.63 -23.00
C VAL A 437 -4.92 -47.59 -21.87
N ARG A 438 -4.79 -46.32 -22.23
CA ARG A 438 -4.72 -45.18 -21.31
C ARG A 438 -5.88 -44.23 -21.60
N ASN A 439 -6.78 -44.07 -20.65
CA ASN A 439 -7.79 -43.02 -20.71
C ASN A 439 -7.16 -41.70 -20.25
N LEU A 440 -7.06 -40.75 -21.16
CA LEU A 440 -6.60 -39.39 -20.92
C LEU A 440 -7.82 -38.50 -20.72
N THR A 441 -7.89 -37.78 -19.61
CA THR A 441 -8.98 -36.83 -19.34
C THR A 441 -8.37 -35.51 -18.94
N TYR A 442 -8.75 -34.44 -19.62
CA TYR A 442 -8.21 -33.08 -19.41
C TYR A 442 -6.68 -33.00 -19.53
N VAL A 443 -6.11 -33.69 -20.50
CA VAL A 443 -4.68 -33.54 -20.80
C VAL A 443 -4.53 -32.35 -21.74
N PRO A 444 -3.73 -31.32 -21.39
CA PRO A 444 -3.45 -30.23 -22.31
C PRO A 444 -2.66 -30.77 -23.51
N VAL A 445 -3.18 -30.58 -24.72
CA VAL A 445 -2.49 -30.91 -25.98
C VAL A 445 -2.14 -29.62 -26.70
N VAL A 446 -0.96 -29.60 -27.30
CA VAL A 446 -0.47 -28.47 -28.07
C VAL A 446 -1.00 -28.55 -29.50
N VAL A 447 -1.52 -27.44 -30.00
CA VAL A 447 -1.99 -27.28 -31.38
C VAL A 447 -1.31 -26.05 -32.01
N GLY A 448 -1.16 -26.05 -33.33
CA GLY A 448 -0.65 -24.90 -34.09
C GLY A 448 0.81 -24.97 -34.54
N LEU A 449 1.55 -25.99 -34.10
CA LEU A 449 2.89 -26.24 -34.61
C LEU A 449 2.89 -26.78 -36.05
N PRO A 450 3.93 -26.50 -36.85
CA PRO A 450 4.13 -27.18 -38.13
C PRO A 450 4.19 -28.69 -37.94
N ARG A 451 3.59 -29.46 -38.86
CA ARG A 451 3.64 -30.94 -38.83
C ARG A 451 5.08 -31.43 -39.03
N ILE A 452 5.58 -32.26 -38.12
CA ILE A 452 6.93 -32.84 -38.17
C ILE A 452 6.83 -34.30 -38.65
N LEU A 453 7.71 -34.70 -39.58
CA LEU A 453 7.63 -35.97 -40.30
C LEU A 453 8.30 -37.16 -39.59
N GLU A 454 9.21 -36.93 -38.64
CA GLU A 454 9.97 -38.01 -37.99
C GLU A 454 10.10 -37.78 -36.48
N CYS A 455 9.89 -38.83 -35.68
CA CYS A 455 10.20 -38.86 -34.25
C CYS A 455 11.52 -39.60 -34.01
N SER A 456 12.39 -39.02 -33.21
CA SER A 456 13.48 -39.77 -32.59
C SER A 456 12.92 -40.71 -31.51
N GLY A 457 12.87 -42.01 -31.80
CA GLY A 457 12.77 -43.03 -30.74
C GLY A 457 12.05 -44.34 -31.05
N ILE A 458 11.11 -44.43 -32.00
CA ILE A 458 10.39 -45.69 -32.31
C ILE A 458 10.02 -45.73 -33.81
N PRO A 459 10.61 -46.63 -34.63
CA PRO A 459 10.47 -46.60 -36.09
C PRO A 459 9.08 -46.89 -36.71
N ASP A 460 8.05 -47.31 -35.96
CA ASP A 460 6.91 -48.03 -36.56
C ASP A 460 5.50 -47.64 -36.06
N ILE A 461 5.25 -46.40 -35.61
CA ILE A 461 3.89 -45.99 -35.17
C ILE A 461 3.30 -44.94 -36.14
N PRO A 462 2.20 -45.24 -36.86
CA PRO A 462 1.46 -44.24 -37.62
C PRO A 462 0.60 -43.39 -36.66
N TYR A 463 0.93 -42.10 -36.55
CA TYR A 463 0.20 -41.17 -35.67
C TYR A 463 -0.93 -40.42 -36.41
N PRO A 464 -2.09 -40.20 -35.77
CA PRO A 464 -3.24 -39.52 -36.37
C PRO A 464 -3.00 -38.02 -36.66
N GLU A 465 -3.93 -37.40 -37.39
CA GLU A 465 -3.80 -36.16 -38.17
C GLU A 465 -3.57 -34.84 -37.39
N HIS A 466 -3.26 -34.90 -36.10
CA HIS A 466 -2.98 -33.74 -35.25
C HIS A 466 -1.62 -33.91 -34.56
N GLY A 467 -0.82 -32.85 -34.48
CA GLY A 467 0.57 -32.89 -34.00
C GLY A 467 0.72 -33.24 -32.53
N GLU A 468 0.56 -34.51 -32.18
CA GLU A 468 0.78 -35.02 -30.82
C GLU A 468 2.27 -35.09 -30.46
N ILE A 469 2.54 -35.35 -29.17
CA ILE A 469 3.80 -35.30 -28.42
C ILE A 469 4.55 -36.65 -28.53
N CYS A 470 5.83 -36.69 -28.95
CA CYS A 470 6.63 -37.91 -29.05
C CYS A 470 7.34 -38.23 -27.73
N SER A 471 6.56 -38.41 -26.67
CA SER A 471 6.94 -39.21 -25.50
C SER A 471 5.75 -39.29 -24.55
N CYS A 472 5.49 -40.48 -24.01
CA CYS A 472 4.74 -40.63 -22.78
C CYS A 472 5.72 -40.37 -21.61
N PRO A 473 5.70 -39.21 -20.93
CA PRO A 473 6.55 -39.03 -19.77
C PRO A 473 6.13 -39.97 -18.64
N SER A 474 7.10 -40.72 -18.13
CA SER A 474 6.97 -41.45 -16.88
C SER A 474 7.04 -40.45 -15.72
N LEU A 475 5.95 -40.32 -14.97
CA LEU A 475 5.86 -39.58 -13.69
C LEU A 475 6.74 -40.17 -12.56
N LYS A 476 7.61 -41.13 -12.87
CA LYS A 476 8.59 -41.73 -11.96
C LYS A 476 9.98 -41.77 -12.60
N GLY A 477 10.56 -40.60 -12.87
CA GLY A 477 12.00 -40.50 -13.14
C GLY A 477 12.80 -40.68 -11.85
N ARG A 478 13.75 -41.63 -11.81
CA ARG A 478 14.70 -41.77 -10.70
C ARG A 478 15.57 -40.52 -10.62
N LEU A 479 15.71 -39.93 -9.43
CA LEU A 479 16.78 -38.98 -9.09
C LEU A 479 18.13 -39.57 -9.53
N GLY A 480 18.79 -38.96 -10.52
CA GLY A 480 20.09 -39.45 -10.99
C GLY A 480 20.60 -38.95 -12.35
N THR A 481 19.78 -38.30 -13.18
CA THR A 481 20.23 -37.71 -14.46
C THR A 481 20.35 -36.18 -14.36
N PRO A 482 21.38 -35.55 -14.98
CA PRO A 482 21.61 -34.10 -14.92
C PRO A 482 20.51 -33.22 -15.52
N TRP A 483 19.53 -33.82 -16.20
CA TRP A 483 18.52 -33.11 -16.98
C TRP A 483 17.17 -32.97 -16.25
N ASN A 484 16.98 -33.62 -15.09
CA ASN A 484 15.68 -33.74 -14.41
C ASN A 484 15.48 -32.80 -13.20
N VAL A 485 16.28 -31.74 -13.03
CA VAL A 485 16.31 -30.93 -11.78
C VAL A 485 15.94 -29.46 -11.99
N THR A 486 15.20 -29.11 -13.04
CA THR A 486 14.70 -27.75 -13.22
C THR A 486 13.43 -27.57 -12.38
N ILE A 487 13.51 -26.78 -11.31
CA ILE A 487 12.34 -26.45 -10.48
C ILE A 487 11.67 -25.24 -11.13
N LEU A 488 10.57 -25.46 -11.85
CA LEU A 488 9.80 -24.36 -12.40
C LEU A 488 9.13 -23.56 -11.26
N PRO A 489 9.19 -22.22 -11.31
CA PRO A 489 8.56 -21.37 -10.31
C PRO A 489 7.04 -21.53 -10.41
N ASN A 490 6.35 -21.74 -9.28
CA ASN A 490 4.89 -21.77 -9.26
C ASN A 490 4.36 -20.33 -9.28
N THR A 491 4.16 -19.77 -10.48
CA THR A 491 3.75 -18.37 -10.64
C THR A 491 2.25 -18.20 -10.84
N GLY A 492 1.51 -19.27 -11.17
CA GLY A 492 0.08 -19.17 -11.52
C GLY A 492 -0.19 -18.60 -12.91
N HIS A 493 0.85 -18.20 -13.64
CA HIS A 493 0.76 -17.55 -14.95
C HIS A 493 1.11 -18.50 -16.10
N TYR A 494 0.68 -18.16 -17.31
CA TYR A 494 1.09 -18.86 -18.53
C TYR A 494 2.55 -18.53 -18.84
N ALA A 495 3.33 -19.55 -19.23
CA ALA A 495 4.74 -19.35 -19.57
C ALA A 495 5.19 -20.24 -20.73
N VAL A 496 6.09 -19.74 -21.58
CA VAL A 496 6.70 -20.48 -22.69
C VAL A 496 8.14 -20.83 -22.32
N TYR A 497 8.47 -22.12 -22.29
CA TYR A 497 9.83 -22.60 -22.03
C TYR A 497 10.52 -22.96 -23.35
N LEU A 498 11.57 -22.24 -23.73
CA LEU A 498 12.35 -22.55 -24.93
C LEU A 498 13.64 -23.23 -24.53
N ALA A 499 13.91 -24.41 -25.10
CA ALA A 499 15.21 -25.03 -25.13
C ALA A 499 15.64 -25.14 -26.60
N ILE A 500 16.82 -24.67 -26.98
CA ILE A 500 17.26 -24.84 -28.37
C ILE A 500 18.70 -25.33 -28.39
N SER A 501 18.92 -26.40 -29.13
CA SER A 501 20.23 -27.03 -29.34
C SER A 501 20.89 -26.51 -30.61
N PHE A 502 22.19 -26.21 -30.51
CA PHE A 502 23.00 -25.70 -31.61
C PHE A 502 24.25 -26.57 -31.83
N PRO A 503 24.61 -26.82 -33.11
CA PRO A 503 25.81 -27.58 -33.44
C PRO A 503 27.09 -26.72 -33.39
N VAL A 504 26.96 -25.40 -33.24
CA VAL A 504 28.06 -24.44 -33.34
C VAL A 504 28.65 -24.15 -31.95
N VAL A 505 29.95 -24.42 -31.80
CA VAL A 505 30.75 -24.00 -30.64
C VAL A 505 31.67 -22.89 -31.12
N ASP A 506 31.10 -21.71 -31.34
CA ASP A 506 31.83 -20.50 -31.73
C ASP A 506 31.44 -19.35 -30.78
N PRO A 507 32.40 -18.71 -30.10
CA PRO A 507 32.12 -17.58 -29.20
C PRO A 507 31.46 -16.38 -29.89
N SER A 508 31.57 -16.26 -31.22
CA SER A 508 30.91 -15.23 -32.03
C SER A 508 29.46 -15.57 -32.40
N TYR A 509 29.02 -16.81 -32.17
CA TYR A 509 27.63 -17.22 -32.41
C TYR A 509 26.70 -16.66 -31.35
N GLU A 510 25.61 -16.07 -31.79
CA GLU A 510 24.60 -15.45 -30.94
C GLU A 510 23.20 -15.80 -31.44
N VAL A 511 22.30 -16.00 -30.48
CA VAL A 511 20.89 -16.28 -30.75
C VAL A 511 20.03 -15.25 -30.06
N TYR A 512 18.93 -14.88 -30.71
CA TYR A 512 18.04 -13.84 -30.26
C TYR A 512 16.61 -14.36 -30.21
N VAL A 513 15.89 -13.97 -29.17
CA VAL A 513 14.48 -14.34 -28.96
C VAL A 513 13.67 -13.08 -28.72
N ARG A 514 12.58 -12.90 -29.47
CA ARG A 514 11.64 -11.78 -29.32
C ARG A 514 10.22 -12.29 -29.31
N VAL A 515 9.38 -11.74 -28.43
CA VAL A 515 7.92 -11.88 -28.53
C VAL A 515 7.39 -10.80 -29.46
N LEU A 516 6.81 -11.18 -30.59
CA LEU A 516 6.24 -10.25 -31.58
C LEU A 516 4.88 -9.73 -31.13
N GLY A 517 4.06 -10.59 -30.55
CA GLY A 517 2.73 -10.24 -30.04
C GLY A 517 2.11 -11.36 -29.24
N VAL A 518 0.98 -11.02 -28.62
CA VAL A 518 0.19 -11.92 -27.78
C VAL A 518 -1.28 -11.81 -28.12
N GLU A 519 -2.04 -12.86 -27.84
CA GLU A 519 -3.48 -12.99 -28.09
C GLU A 519 -4.12 -13.73 -26.88
N PRO A 520 -5.42 -13.51 -26.63
CA PRO A 520 -6.15 -14.18 -25.55
C PRO A 520 -6.56 -15.60 -25.89
#